data_AF-A0A1I0HQZ5-F1
#
_entry.id   AF-A0A1I0HQZ5-F1
#
_cell.length_a   1.000
_cell.length_b   1.000
_cell.length_c   1.000
_cell.angle_alpha   90.00
_cell.angle_beta   90.00
_cell.angle_gamma   90.00
#
_symmetry.space_group_name_H-M   'P 1'
#
loop_
_entity.id
_entity.type
_entity.pdbx_description
1 polymer ?
#
loop_
_entity_poly.entity_id
_entity_poly.type
_entity_poly.pdbx_seq_one_letter_code
_entity_poly.pdbx_strand_id
1 'polypeptide(L)'
;MTQKFEDFITEKNVSGHDLAQAARYYLSERCDDPTTTEMREALYTATENPTAVDAGLDLLARDPVALDQASYALLAWAWDQPDEVSRVESAIGAAKQKLPVIEAGLLAMVAMYGMYLVVTGNRKRTTTTVYHADGTKTEKVEEYYPPSLSGLTAIFKMRRDDDS
;
A
#
# COMPACT_ATOMS: atom_id res chain seq x y z
N MET A 1 -9.70 -26.41 25.65
CA MET A 1 -9.02 -25.19 26.12
C MET A 1 -8.82 -24.32 24.89
N THR A 2 -9.46 -23.17 24.84
CA THR A 2 -9.23 -22.17 23.79
C THR A 2 -7.84 -21.61 23.99
N GLN A 3 -6.98 -21.65 22.95
CA GLN A 3 -5.65 -21.04 22.97
C GLN A 3 -5.79 -19.54 23.29
N LYS A 4 -4.90 -18.99 24.12
CA LYS A 4 -4.90 -17.53 24.34
C LYS A 4 -4.40 -16.82 23.09
N PHE A 5 -4.92 -15.62 22.85
CA PHE A 5 -4.50 -14.80 21.71
C PHE A 5 -2.98 -14.54 21.70
N GLU A 6 -2.41 -14.26 22.88
CA GLU A 6 -0.96 -14.06 23.09
C GLU A 6 -0.12 -15.24 22.62
N ASP A 7 -0.55 -16.46 22.96
CA ASP A 7 0.13 -17.68 22.56
C ASP A 7 0.04 -17.88 21.04
N PHE A 8 -1.12 -17.58 20.46
CA PHE A 8 -1.36 -17.68 19.02
C PHE A 8 -0.47 -16.73 18.22
N ILE A 9 -0.43 -15.43 18.58
CA ILE A 9 0.38 -14.46 17.84
C ILE A 9 1.89 -14.72 18.01
N THR A 10 2.29 -15.25 19.16
CA THR A 10 3.68 -15.63 19.43
C THR A 10 4.08 -16.84 18.58
N GLU A 11 3.25 -17.88 18.53
CA GLU A 11 3.46 -19.06 17.68
C GLU A 11 3.57 -18.68 16.20
N LYS A 12 2.73 -17.74 15.76
CA LYS A 12 2.73 -17.25 14.39
C LYS A 12 3.82 -16.22 14.09
N ASN A 13 4.65 -15.81 15.06
CA ASN A 13 5.68 -14.75 14.90
C ASN A 13 5.10 -13.49 14.23
N VAL A 14 3.99 -12.96 14.77
CA VAL A 14 3.30 -11.79 14.25
C VAL A 14 3.99 -10.52 14.76
N SER A 15 4.38 -9.62 13.86
CA SER A 15 4.93 -8.31 14.23
C SER A 15 3.82 -7.27 14.50
N GLY A 16 4.16 -6.12 15.11
CA GLY A 16 3.21 -5.01 15.28
C GLY A 16 2.59 -4.54 13.96
N HIS A 17 3.41 -4.49 12.90
CA HIS A 17 2.94 -4.18 11.55
C HIS A 17 1.91 -5.20 11.04
N ASP A 18 2.16 -6.49 11.26
CA ASP A 18 1.23 -7.55 10.86
C ASP A 18 -0.09 -7.46 11.65
N LEU A 19 -0.03 -7.08 12.94
CA LEU A 19 -1.24 -6.84 13.75
C LEU A 19 -2.06 -5.67 13.22
N ALA A 20 -1.43 -4.55 12.89
CA ALA A 20 -2.12 -3.39 12.32
C ALA A 20 -2.76 -3.74 10.97
N GLN A 21 -2.09 -4.53 10.14
CA GLN A 21 -2.64 -4.97 8.87
C GLN A 21 -3.76 -6.00 9.05
N ALA A 22 -3.63 -6.94 9.98
CA ALA A 22 -4.67 -7.90 10.32
C ALA A 22 -5.92 -7.20 10.86
N ALA A 23 -5.76 -6.20 11.73
CA ALA A 23 -6.86 -5.39 12.24
C ALA A 23 -7.64 -4.70 11.11
N ARG A 24 -6.95 -4.20 10.08
CA ARG A 24 -7.60 -3.62 8.90
C ARG A 24 -8.40 -4.65 8.12
N TYR A 25 -7.82 -5.83 7.86
CA TYR A 25 -8.52 -6.90 7.15
C TYR A 25 -9.75 -7.38 7.93
N TYR A 26 -9.59 -7.55 9.24
CA TYR A 26 -10.67 -7.91 10.14
C TYR A 26 -11.82 -6.89 10.08
N LEU A 27 -11.51 -5.60 10.19
CA LEU A 27 -12.52 -4.54 10.12
C LEU A 27 -13.17 -4.44 8.73
N SER A 28 -12.42 -4.61 7.65
CA SER A 28 -12.99 -4.60 6.30
C SER A 28 -13.98 -5.74 6.08
N GLU A 29 -13.68 -6.94 6.60
CA GLU A 29 -14.57 -8.08 6.49
C GLU A 29 -15.83 -7.92 7.37
N ARG A 30 -15.70 -7.19 8.49
CA ARG A 30 -16.79 -7.00 9.45
C ARG A 30 -17.73 -5.84 9.12
N CYS A 31 -17.23 -4.78 8.47
CA CYS A 31 -17.94 -3.50 8.44
C CYS A 31 -18.71 -3.18 7.16
N ASP A 32 -18.73 -4.00 6.10
CA ASP A 32 -19.37 -3.68 4.82
C ASP A 32 -18.82 -2.39 4.14
N ASP A 33 -17.53 -2.07 4.36
CA ASP A 33 -16.79 -0.97 3.73
C ASP A 33 -17.43 0.45 3.85
N PRO A 34 -17.72 0.94 5.07
CA PRO A 34 -18.21 2.29 5.27
C PRO A 34 -17.14 3.32 4.88
N THR A 35 -17.60 4.47 4.41
CA THR A 35 -16.72 5.62 4.17
C THR A 35 -16.10 6.11 5.47
N THR A 36 -14.97 6.82 5.38
CA THR A 36 -14.29 7.38 6.55
C THR A 36 -15.20 8.32 7.35
N THR A 37 -16.10 9.04 6.69
CA THR A 37 -17.07 9.93 7.34
C THR A 37 -18.08 9.12 8.14
N GLU A 38 -18.65 8.07 7.56
CA GLU A 38 -19.63 7.18 8.23
C GLU A 38 -19.00 6.47 9.43
N MET A 39 -17.77 5.97 9.30
CA MET A 39 -17.04 5.35 10.42
C MET A 39 -16.83 6.34 11.57
N ARG A 40 -16.49 7.59 11.24
CA ARG A 40 -16.24 8.64 12.24
C ARG A 40 -17.53 9.05 12.93
N GLU A 41 -18.62 9.21 12.20
CA GLU A 41 -19.94 9.49 12.77
C GLU A 41 -20.43 8.36 13.68
N ALA A 42 -20.20 7.10 13.29
CA ALA A 42 -20.50 5.95 14.12
C ALA A 42 -19.69 5.96 15.44
N LEU A 43 -18.41 6.33 15.38
CA LEU A 43 -17.56 6.47 16.58
C LEU A 43 -18.04 7.61 17.48
N TYR A 44 -18.40 8.76 16.92
CA TYR A 44 -18.96 9.88 17.68
C TYR A 44 -20.26 9.48 18.37
N THR A 45 -21.12 8.76 17.66
CA THR A 45 -22.41 8.29 18.21
C THR A 45 -22.19 7.26 19.31
N ALA A 46 -21.26 6.32 19.13
CA ALA A 46 -20.98 5.26 20.10
C ALA A 46 -20.30 5.76 21.38
N THR A 47 -19.49 6.82 21.27
CA THR A 47 -18.71 7.35 22.41
C THR A 47 -19.35 8.58 23.06
N GLU A 48 -20.31 9.20 22.39
CA GLU A 48 -20.91 10.50 22.76
C GLU A 48 -19.86 11.61 23.02
N ASN A 49 -18.64 11.45 22.49
CA ASN A 49 -17.52 12.35 22.78
C ASN A 49 -16.64 12.58 21.53
N PRO A 50 -17.05 13.49 20.64
CA PRO A 50 -16.34 13.76 19.39
C PRO A 50 -14.89 14.21 19.59
N THR A 51 -14.63 15.04 20.60
CA THR A 51 -13.30 15.56 20.90
C THR A 51 -12.32 14.46 21.28
N ALA A 52 -12.77 13.47 22.06
CA ALA A 52 -11.93 12.34 22.44
C ALA A 52 -11.64 11.42 21.24
N VAL A 53 -12.63 11.21 20.36
CA VAL A 53 -12.46 10.43 19.13
C VAL A 53 -11.43 11.08 18.22
N ASP A 54 -11.54 12.39 17.98
CA ASP A 54 -10.57 13.10 17.13
C ASP A 54 -9.16 13.09 17.71
N ALA A 55 -9.02 13.31 19.03
CA ALA A 55 -7.72 13.22 19.70
C ALA A 55 -7.12 11.81 19.61
N GLY A 56 -7.95 10.77 19.73
CA GLY A 56 -7.53 9.38 19.56
C GLY A 56 -7.09 9.06 18.14
N LEU A 57 -7.85 9.50 17.13
CA LEU A 57 -7.47 9.36 15.71
C LEU A 57 -6.16 10.09 15.40
N ASP A 58 -5.98 11.30 15.94
CA ASP A 58 -4.74 12.07 15.80
C ASP A 58 -3.55 11.36 16.44
N LEU A 59 -3.75 10.73 17.61
CA LEU A 59 -2.72 9.94 18.28
C LEU A 59 -2.33 8.72 17.44
N LEU A 60 -3.31 7.93 16.98
CA LEU A 60 -3.08 6.74 16.15
C LEU A 60 -2.38 7.07 14.83
N ALA A 61 -2.62 8.26 14.27
CA ALA A 61 -1.97 8.72 13.05
C ALA A 61 -0.50 9.10 13.25
N ARG A 62 -0.11 9.52 14.46
CA ARG A 62 1.24 10.04 14.75
C ARG A 62 2.13 9.06 15.52
N ASP A 63 1.54 8.11 16.24
CA ASP A 63 2.24 7.15 17.09
C ASP A 63 2.03 5.70 16.61
N PRO A 64 3.02 5.09 15.95
CA PRO A 64 2.96 3.69 15.53
C PRO A 64 2.75 2.71 16.69
N VAL A 65 3.29 3.02 17.88
CA VAL A 65 3.14 2.13 19.05
C VAL A 65 1.70 2.14 19.54
N ALA A 66 1.06 3.31 19.54
CA ALA A 66 -0.36 3.43 19.88
C ALA A 66 -1.23 2.64 18.89
N LEU A 67 -0.88 2.67 17.60
CA LEU A 67 -1.58 1.89 16.57
C LEU A 67 -1.44 0.38 16.79
N ASP A 68 -0.23 -0.10 17.09
CA ASP A 68 0.03 -1.51 17.36
C ASP A 68 -0.77 -2.00 18.60
N GLN A 69 -0.78 -1.20 19.67
CA GLN A 69 -1.54 -1.50 20.89
C GLN A 69 -3.05 -1.52 20.64
N ALA A 70 -3.58 -0.55 19.90
CA ALA A 70 -5.00 -0.52 19.54
C ALA A 70 -5.39 -1.72 18.68
N SER A 71 -4.53 -2.10 17.73
CA SER A 71 -4.73 -3.26 16.85
C SER A 71 -4.71 -4.57 17.64
N TYR A 72 -3.76 -4.70 18.58
CA TYR A 72 -3.72 -5.83 19.49
C TYR A 72 -4.99 -5.92 20.34
N ALA A 73 -5.40 -4.81 20.97
CA ALA A 73 -6.58 -4.79 21.82
C ALA A 73 -7.86 -5.17 21.08
N LEU A 74 -8.02 -4.68 19.84
CA LEU A 74 -9.15 -5.03 18.97
C LEU A 74 -9.17 -6.52 18.65
N LEU A 75 -8.06 -7.08 18.19
CA LEU A 75 -7.98 -8.49 17.79
C LEU A 75 -8.07 -9.43 18.98
N ALA A 76 -7.54 -9.05 20.14
CA ALA A 76 -7.68 -9.80 21.38
C ALA A 76 -9.15 -9.86 21.83
N TRP A 77 -9.85 -8.71 21.79
CA TRP A 77 -11.29 -8.66 22.08
C TRP A 77 -12.12 -9.51 21.10
N ALA A 78 -11.75 -9.51 19.81
CA ALA A 78 -12.39 -10.37 18.81
C ALA A 78 -12.06 -11.86 19.02
N TRP A 79 -10.85 -12.19 19.47
CA TRP A 79 -10.45 -13.57 19.78
C TRP A 79 -11.23 -14.17 20.96
N ASP A 80 -11.64 -13.34 21.91
CA ASP A 80 -12.47 -13.76 23.04
C ASP A 80 -13.93 -14.04 22.63
N GLN A 81 -14.33 -13.70 21.40
CA GLN A 81 -15.64 -14.01 20.82
C GLN A 81 -15.58 -15.29 19.98
N PRO A 82 -16.26 -16.39 20.38
CA PRO A 82 -16.13 -17.69 19.71
C PRO A 82 -16.48 -17.70 18.21
N ASP A 83 -17.40 -16.84 17.79
CA ASP A 83 -17.87 -16.67 16.41
C ASP A 83 -16.90 -15.85 15.55
N GLU A 84 -16.00 -15.08 16.18
CA GLU A 84 -15.05 -14.20 15.50
C GLU A 84 -13.65 -14.81 15.37
N VAL A 85 -13.32 -15.86 16.15
CA VAL A 85 -12.00 -16.52 16.14
C VAL A 85 -11.54 -16.87 14.72
N SER A 86 -12.41 -17.51 13.92
CA SER A 86 -12.04 -17.92 12.55
C SER A 86 -11.73 -16.72 11.64
N ARG A 87 -12.41 -15.58 11.83
CA ARG A 87 -12.13 -14.34 11.10
C ARG A 87 -10.79 -13.75 11.52
N VAL A 88 -10.48 -13.75 12.82
CA VAL A 88 -9.18 -13.27 13.32
C VAL A 88 -8.04 -14.15 12.79
N GLU A 89 -8.20 -15.48 12.80
CA GLU A 89 -7.22 -16.41 12.21
C GLU A 89 -7.02 -16.13 10.71
N SER A 90 -8.10 -15.95 9.96
CA SER A 90 -8.07 -15.60 8.54
C SER A 90 -7.36 -14.27 8.29
N ALA A 91 -7.69 -13.24 9.06
CA ALA A 91 -7.10 -11.91 8.95
C ALA A 91 -5.60 -11.91 9.25
N ILE A 92 -5.15 -12.62 10.29
CA ILE A 92 -3.72 -12.78 10.62
C ILE A 92 -3.03 -13.63 9.55
N GLY A 93 -3.67 -14.69 9.07
CA GLY A 93 -3.17 -15.48 7.95
C GLY A 93 -2.96 -14.63 6.70
N ALA A 94 -3.94 -13.79 6.35
CA ALA A 94 -3.87 -12.88 5.21
C ALA A 94 -2.81 -11.78 5.38
N ALA A 95 -2.67 -11.22 6.59
CA ALA A 95 -1.62 -10.26 6.92
C ALA A 95 -0.24 -10.86 6.72
N LYS A 96 -0.04 -12.12 7.12
CA LYS A 96 1.20 -12.85 6.85
C LYS A 96 1.38 -13.30 5.39
N GLN A 97 0.28 -13.58 4.68
CA GLN A 97 0.29 -14.10 3.31
C GLN A 97 0.40 -13.04 2.22
N LYS A 98 0.14 -11.76 2.49
CA LYS A 98 0.34 -10.61 1.57
C LYS A 98 1.54 -9.78 2.05
N LEU A 99 2.81 -9.92 1.63
CA LEU A 99 3.49 -10.22 0.35
C LEU A 99 3.70 -8.98 -0.59
N PRO A 100 4.61 -9.10 -1.56
CA PRO A 100 5.74 -8.25 -1.91
C PRO A 100 5.34 -7.16 -2.91
N VAL A 101 4.25 -6.42 -2.71
CA VAL A 101 3.81 -5.41 -3.70
C VAL A 101 4.81 -4.26 -3.80
N ILE A 102 5.41 -3.87 -2.68
CA ILE A 102 6.51 -2.89 -2.66
C ILE A 102 7.73 -3.48 -3.38
N GLU A 103 8.10 -4.73 -3.12
CA GLU A 103 9.23 -5.40 -3.77
C GLU A 103 8.99 -5.63 -5.27
N ALA A 104 7.78 -5.97 -5.68
CA ALA A 104 7.38 -6.12 -7.09
C ALA A 104 7.38 -4.75 -7.79
N GLY A 105 6.89 -3.71 -7.12
CA GLY A 105 7.00 -2.33 -7.60
C GLY A 105 8.46 -1.87 -7.73
N LEU A 106 9.30 -2.17 -6.74
CA LEU A 106 10.74 -1.91 -6.77
C LEU A 106 11.43 -2.70 -7.89
N LEU A 107 11.12 -3.99 -8.05
CA LEU A 107 11.66 -4.84 -9.12
C LEU A 107 11.23 -4.33 -10.49
N ALA A 108 9.99 -3.87 -10.65
CA ALA A 108 9.52 -3.25 -11.89
C ALA A 108 10.25 -1.95 -12.19
N MET A 109 10.47 -1.09 -11.18
CA MET A 109 11.26 0.14 -11.33
C MET A 109 12.71 -0.17 -11.70
N VAL A 110 13.35 -1.12 -11.00
CA VAL A 110 14.71 -1.56 -11.27
C VAL A 110 14.83 -2.17 -12.67
N ALA A 111 13.86 -2.97 -13.12
CA ALA A 111 13.82 -3.53 -14.46
C ALA A 111 13.67 -2.46 -15.54
N MET A 112 12.77 -1.48 -15.35
CA MET A 112 12.60 -0.35 -16.27
C MET A 112 13.88 0.48 -16.40
N TYR A 113 14.51 0.83 -15.27
CA TYR A 113 15.78 1.56 -15.28
C TYR A 113 16.93 0.73 -15.86
N GLY A 114 16.97 -0.57 -15.57
CA GLY A 114 17.94 -1.50 -16.14
C GLY A 114 17.84 -1.56 -17.66
N MET A 115 16.62 -1.73 -18.20
CA MET A 115 16.38 -1.71 -19.65
C MET A 115 16.75 -0.36 -20.26
N TYR A 116 16.37 0.75 -19.62
CA TYR A 116 16.77 2.09 -20.08
C TYR A 116 18.29 2.23 -20.18
N LEU A 117 19.04 1.81 -19.17
CA LEU A 117 20.51 1.89 -19.19
C LEU A 117 21.13 1.01 -20.27
N VAL A 118 20.59 -0.19 -20.49
CA VAL A 118 21.05 -1.10 -21.55
C VAL A 118 20.78 -0.54 -22.95
N VAL A 119 19.58 -0.03 -23.20
CA VAL A 119 19.18 0.49 -24.53
C VAL A 119 19.90 1.80 -24.86
N THR A 120 20.05 2.69 -23.89
CA THR A 120 20.64 4.02 -24.12
C THR A 120 22.15 4.05 -23.94
N GLY A 121 22.75 2.98 -23.40
CA GLY A 121 24.17 2.97 -22.99
C GLY A 121 24.50 4.07 -21.98
N ASN A 122 23.51 4.50 -21.20
CA ASN A 122 23.57 5.66 -20.30
C ASN A 122 23.91 7.00 -21.00
N ARG A 123 23.54 7.15 -22.27
CA ARG A 123 23.74 8.40 -23.04
C ARG A 123 22.46 9.22 -23.06
N LYS A 124 22.58 10.50 -22.69
CA LYS A 124 21.44 11.45 -22.68
C LYS A 124 21.04 11.92 -24.08
N ARG A 125 22.00 11.96 -25.00
CA ARG A 125 21.83 12.46 -26.37
C ARG A 125 22.81 11.76 -27.29
N THR A 126 22.33 11.33 -28.44
CA THR A 126 23.15 10.83 -29.54
C THR A 126 22.88 11.68 -30.77
N THR A 127 23.94 12.25 -31.36
CA THR A 127 23.86 12.99 -32.63
C THR A 127 24.51 12.15 -33.71
N THR A 128 23.76 11.81 -34.76
CA THR A 128 24.27 11.11 -35.93
C THR A 128 24.23 12.05 -37.13
N THR A 129 25.40 12.37 -37.66
CA THR A 129 25.50 13.15 -38.91
C THR A 129 25.28 12.21 -40.09
N VAL A 130 24.20 12.43 -40.85
CA VAL A 130 23.93 11.71 -42.09
C VAL A 130 24.43 12.55 -43.25
N TYR A 131 25.21 11.90 -44.11
CA TYR A 131 25.73 12.50 -45.35
C TYR A 131 24.88 12.00 -46.51
N HIS A 132 24.25 12.93 -47.22
CA HIS A 132 23.44 12.61 -48.39
C HIS A 132 24.29 12.63 -49.67
N ALA A 133 23.84 11.92 -50.71
CA ALA A 133 24.55 11.83 -51.99
C ALA A 133 24.68 13.17 -52.73
N ASP A 134 23.89 14.17 -52.35
CA ASP A 134 23.93 15.55 -52.83
C ASP A 134 24.96 16.44 -52.11
N GLY A 135 25.72 15.87 -51.17
CA GLY A 135 26.72 16.58 -50.37
C GLY A 135 26.15 17.35 -49.18
N THR A 136 24.83 17.33 -48.97
CA THR A 136 24.21 17.95 -47.80
C THR A 136 24.44 17.12 -46.54
N LYS A 137 24.58 17.82 -45.41
CA LYS A 137 24.72 17.22 -44.08
C LYS A 137 23.45 17.48 -43.29
N THR A 138 22.84 16.44 -42.75
CA THR A 138 21.75 16.56 -41.79
C THR A 138 22.17 15.93 -40.47
N GLU A 139 21.88 16.61 -39.38
CA GLU A 139 22.10 16.09 -38.03
C GLU A 139 20.81 15.45 -37.53
N LYS A 140 20.84 14.14 -37.31
CA LYS A 140 19.78 13.44 -36.58
C LYS A 140 20.15 13.45 -35.10
N VAL A 141 19.36 14.13 -34.29
CA VAL A 141 19.53 14.16 -32.83
C VAL A 141 18.48 13.24 -32.20
N GLU A 142 18.94 12.25 -31.46
CA GLU A 142 18.10 11.40 -30.60
C GLU A 142 18.39 11.74 -29.14
N GLU A 143 17.36 12.19 -28.42
CA GLU A 143 17.41 12.46 -26.99
C GLU A 143 16.72 11.36 -26.21
N TYR A 144 17.36 10.90 -25.14
CA TYR A 144 16.87 9.83 -24.30
C TYR A 144 16.39 10.40 -22.97
N TYR A 145 15.13 10.08 -22.64
CA TYR A 145 14.48 10.54 -21.41
C TYR A 145 14.37 9.36 -20.46
N PRO A 146 14.79 9.52 -19.18
CA PRO A 146 14.68 8.45 -18.21
C PRO A 146 13.22 8.09 -17.96
N PRO A 147 12.93 6.83 -17.61
CA PRO A 147 11.58 6.44 -17.21
C PRO A 147 11.13 7.29 -16.01
N SER A 148 9.99 7.98 -16.15
CA SER A 148 9.42 8.82 -15.10
C SER A 148 8.11 8.23 -14.59
N LEU A 149 7.85 8.36 -13.28
CA LEU A 149 6.59 7.93 -12.66
C LEU A 149 5.36 8.68 -13.21
N SER A 150 5.58 9.81 -13.88
CA SER A 150 4.56 10.58 -14.60
C SER A 150 3.84 9.77 -15.68
N GLY A 151 4.50 8.76 -16.28
CA GLY A 151 3.87 7.85 -17.22
C GLY A 151 2.92 6.84 -16.54
N LEU A 152 3.25 6.40 -15.33
CA LEU A 152 2.39 5.53 -14.52
C LEU A 152 1.14 6.27 -14.03
N THR A 153 1.26 7.53 -13.63
CA THR A 153 0.09 8.34 -13.23
C THR A 153 -0.86 8.62 -14.40
N ALA A 154 -0.37 8.65 -15.64
CA ALA A 154 -1.21 8.76 -16.83
C ALA A 154 -2.09 7.52 -17.06
N ILE A 155 -1.59 6.32 -16.77
CA ILE A 155 -2.35 5.06 -16.85
C ILE A 155 -3.51 5.07 -15.84
N PHE A 156 -3.29 5.60 -14.64
CA PHE A 156 -4.35 5.73 -13.63
C PHE A 156 -5.32 6.89 -13.89
N LYS A 157 -4.92 7.91 -14.66
CA LYS A 157 -5.82 8.99 -15.09
C LYS A 157 -6.72 8.58 -16.26
N MET A 158 -6.21 7.81 -17.22
CA MET A 158 -7.01 7.37 -18.39
C MET A 158 -8.27 6.58 -18.00
N ARG A 159 -8.26 5.84 -16.88
CA ARG A 159 -9.43 5.08 -16.44
C ARG A 159 -10.55 5.93 -15.81
N ARG A 160 -10.30 7.21 -15.51
CA ARG A 160 -11.28 8.09 -14.85
C ARG A 160 -12.09 8.95 -15.83
N ASP A 161 -11.65 9.03 -17.09
CA ASP A 161 -12.25 9.91 -18.11
C ASP A 161 -13.16 9.14 -19.10
N ASP A 162 -13.30 7.82 -18.97
CA ASP A 162 -14.19 6.99 -19.81
C ASP A 162 -15.61 6.80 -19.20
N ASP A 163 -15.90 7.38 -18.03
CA ASP A 163 -17.20 7.28 -17.32
C ASP A 163 -17.95 8.64 -17.25
N SER A 164 -17.77 9.54 -18.23
CA SER A 164 -18.54 10.80 -18.34
C SER A 164 -19.21 10.98 -19.69
#